data_AF-A0A136WCS6-F1
#
_entry.id   AF-A0A136WCS6-F1
#
_cell.length_a   1.000
_cell.length_b   1.000
_cell.length_c   1.000
_cell.angle_alpha   90.00
_cell.angle_beta   90.00
_cell.angle_gamma   90.00
#
_symmetry.space_group_name_H-M   'P 1'
#
loop_
_entity.id
_entity.type
_entity.pdbx_description
1 polymer ?
#
loop_
_entity_poly.entity_id
_entity_poly.type
_entity_poly.pdbx_seq_one_letter_code
_entity_poly.pdbx_strand_id
1 'polypeptide(L)'
;MMDAITSFFKNRNKKQKYLAFFAAMITLICMYLFYGLEFSISTKDDEILSVAIDEYFFTETVEANILARENIGRELFVFFQRDGYVGHYGIAVLERGIFGKYRFLNAGLNDFSLYWCNYADGQRLGKEYLVICGLYDLPNVTSYAVFSYDNTEQEPLFQNSAEKAPFLRIVKTNGENIYSPFTAVHYYDDLGAELDKGELLDSVPVAVEGKTPSVGSAELGLVYFILGVIFLLGLCFVRYFLLWGEEKEPSSVEVEKGKKQD
;
A
#
# COMPACT_ATOMS: atom_id res chain seq x y z
N MET A 1 15.83 -35.11 0.14
CA MET A 1 15.58 -33.97 -0.78
C MET A 1 16.88 -33.27 -1.19
N MET A 2 17.79 -32.95 -0.25
CA MET A 2 19.14 -32.44 -0.55
C MET A 2 19.97 -33.38 -1.45
N ASP A 3 19.90 -34.71 -1.27
CA ASP A 3 20.69 -35.65 -2.09
C ASP A 3 20.25 -35.71 -3.56
N ALA A 4 18.96 -35.52 -3.83
CA ALA A 4 18.42 -35.46 -5.19
C ALA A 4 18.83 -34.17 -5.92
N ILE A 5 18.89 -33.04 -5.19
CA ILE A 5 19.40 -31.77 -5.71
C ILE A 5 20.90 -31.91 -6.02
N THR A 6 21.66 -32.54 -5.12
CA THR A 6 23.11 -32.69 -5.27
C THR A 6 23.48 -33.65 -6.42
N SER A 7 22.70 -34.71 -6.65
CA SER A 7 22.92 -35.61 -7.79
C SER A 7 22.55 -34.96 -9.14
N PHE A 8 21.52 -34.11 -9.19
CA PHE A 8 21.09 -33.39 -10.39
C PHE A 8 22.19 -32.47 -10.96
N PHE A 9 23.00 -31.86 -10.09
CA PHE A 9 24.13 -31.02 -10.50
C PHE A 9 25.39 -31.82 -10.86
N LYS A 10 25.53 -33.08 -10.44
CA LYS A 10 26.81 -33.81 -10.53
C LYS A 10 27.20 -34.19 -11.98
N ASN A 11 26.24 -34.40 -12.86
CA ASN A 11 26.45 -34.85 -14.26
C ASN A 11 26.42 -33.74 -15.33
N ARG A 12 26.36 -32.45 -14.96
CA ARG A 12 26.27 -31.33 -15.92
C ARG A 12 27.64 -30.75 -16.28
N ASN A 13 27.82 -30.34 -17.54
CA ASN A 13 29.03 -29.68 -18.03
C ASN A 13 29.22 -28.33 -17.30
N LYS A 14 30.46 -27.95 -16.97
CA LYS A 14 30.78 -26.68 -16.28
C LYS A 14 30.13 -25.47 -16.96
N LYS A 15 30.06 -25.43 -18.30
CA LYS A 15 29.42 -24.35 -19.06
C LYS A 15 27.92 -24.18 -18.73
N GLN A 16 27.17 -25.28 -18.63
CA GLN A 16 25.74 -25.25 -18.28
C GLN A 16 25.52 -24.72 -16.86
N LYS A 17 26.38 -25.12 -15.92
CA LYS A 17 26.32 -24.65 -14.53
C LYS A 17 26.55 -23.14 -14.44
N TYR A 18 27.55 -22.61 -15.18
CA TYR A 18 27.79 -21.18 -15.22
C TYR A 18 26.62 -20.41 -15.85
N LEU A 19 26.08 -20.86 -16.98
CA LEU A 19 24.93 -20.21 -17.63
C LEU A 19 23.69 -20.21 -16.72
N ALA A 20 23.40 -21.33 -16.06
CA ALA A 20 22.30 -21.42 -15.09
C ALA A 20 22.53 -20.49 -13.89
N PHE A 21 23.75 -20.39 -13.38
CA PHE A 21 24.10 -19.45 -12.31
C PHE A 21 23.92 -17.99 -12.74
N PHE A 22 24.40 -17.62 -13.92
CA PHE A 22 24.22 -16.27 -14.46
C PHE A 22 22.75 -15.93 -14.68
N ALA A 23 21.94 -16.87 -15.21
CA ALA A 23 20.51 -16.69 -15.35
C ALA A 23 19.84 -16.41 -13.99
N ALA A 24 20.15 -17.21 -12.97
CA ALA A 24 19.63 -17.00 -11.62
C ALA A 24 20.04 -15.64 -11.05
N MET A 25 21.30 -15.23 -11.23
CA MET A 25 21.79 -13.94 -10.76
C MET A 25 21.09 -12.77 -11.46
N ILE A 26 20.92 -12.84 -12.78
CA ILE A 26 20.19 -11.83 -13.55
C ILE A 26 18.74 -11.73 -13.08
N THR A 27 18.06 -12.86 -12.87
CA THR A 27 16.69 -12.88 -12.32
C THR A 27 16.61 -12.15 -10.98
N LEU A 28 17.53 -12.45 -10.05
CA LEU A 28 17.55 -11.79 -8.75
C LEU A 28 17.82 -10.29 -8.86
N ILE A 29 18.73 -9.87 -9.75
CA ILE A 29 19.00 -8.45 -10.02
C ILE A 29 17.74 -7.77 -10.59
N CYS A 30 17.07 -8.37 -11.58
CA CYS A 30 15.83 -7.82 -12.14
C CYS A 30 14.74 -7.68 -11.08
N MET A 31 14.55 -8.70 -10.22
CA MET A 31 13.61 -8.62 -9.11
C MET A 31 13.97 -7.51 -8.13
N TYR A 32 15.25 -7.39 -7.76
CA TYR A 32 15.73 -6.36 -6.85
C TYR A 32 15.54 -4.94 -7.41
N LEU A 33 15.88 -4.73 -8.68
CA LEU A 33 15.72 -3.44 -9.34
C LEU A 33 14.25 -3.07 -9.50
N PHE A 34 13.41 -3.98 -9.96
CA PHE A 34 11.96 -3.75 -10.07
C PHE A 34 11.36 -3.42 -8.70
N TYR A 35 11.75 -4.16 -7.68
CA TYR A 35 11.33 -3.90 -6.30
C TYR A 35 11.77 -2.51 -5.81
N GLY A 36 13.00 -2.10 -6.11
CA GLY A 36 13.54 -0.81 -5.69
C GLY A 36 12.94 0.39 -6.44
N LEU A 37 12.43 0.20 -7.65
CA LEU A 37 11.68 1.21 -8.39
C LEU A 37 10.32 1.45 -7.74
N GLU A 38 9.62 0.36 -7.39
CA GLU A 38 8.32 0.43 -6.74
C GLU A 38 8.40 0.98 -5.31
N PHE A 39 9.29 0.41 -4.49
CA PHE A 39 9.52 0.84 -3.11
C PHE A 39 10.68 1.84 -3.07
N SER A 40 10.42 3.04 -3.54
CA SER A 40 11.44 4.08 -3.71
C SER A 40 11.34 5.22 -2.69
N ILE A 41 10.18 5.41 -2.06
CA ILE A 41 9.86 6.59 -1.25
C ILE A 41 10.53 6.54 0.11
N SER A 42 11.18 7.64 0.47
CA SER A 42 11.72 7.90 1.81
C SER A 42 10.77 8.78 2.59
N THR A 43 10.47 8.40 3.83
CA THR A 43 9.50 9.09 4.70
C THR A 43 10.17 9.81 5.88
N LYS A 44 11.50 9.94 5.83
CA LYS A 44 12.30 10.58 6.89
C LYS A 44 12.26 12.11 6.85
N ASP A 45 11.98 12.66 5.68
CA ASP A 45 12.00 14.09 5.41
C ASP A 45 10.64 14.48 4.84
N ASP A 46 10.08 15.54 5.39
CA ASP A 46 8.79 16.09 5.03
C ASP A 46 8.81 16.66 3.62
N GLU A 47 9.92 17.28 3.21
CA GLU A 47 10.07 17.84 1.86
C GLU A 47 10.05 16.72 0.80
N ILE A 48 10.79 15.64 1.05
CA ILE A 48 10.82 14.48 0.14
C ILE A 48 9.43 13.84 0.04
N LEU A 49 8.72 13.72 1.17
CA LEU A 49 7.41 13.10 1.21
C LEU A 49 6.35 13.96 0.52
N SER A 50 6.40 15.28 0.70
CA SER A 50 5.55 16.24 0.01
C SER A 50 5.71 16.15 -1.50
N VAL A 51 6.95 16.17 -2.00
CA VAL A 51 7.25 16.01 -3.43
C VAL A 51 6.71 14.67 -3.95
N ALA A 52 6.88 13.59 -3.19
CA ALA A 52 6.38 12.28 -3.58
C ALA A 52 4.84 12.25 -3.68
N ILE A 53 4.13 12.96 -2.79
CA ILE A 53 2.66 13.10 -2.86
C ILE A 53 2.26 13.87 -4.11
N ASP A 54 2.92 14.98 -4.41
CA ASP A 54 2.65 15.78 -5.61
C ASP A 54 2.87 14.98 -6.90
N GLU A 55 3.97 14.24 -6.99
CA GLU A 55 4.24 13.34 -8.11
C GLU A 55 3.17 12.25 -8.25
N TYR A 56 2.65 11.75 -7.12
CA TYR A 56 1.63 10.69 -7.12
C TYR A 56 0.25 11.19 -7.57
N PHE A 57 -0.09 12.45 -7.35
CA PHE A 57 -1.35 13.02 -7.85
C PHE A 57 -1.35 13.25 -9.38
N PHE A 58 -0.17 13.24 -10.02
CA PHE A 58 0.20 13.27 -11.47
C PHE A 58 -0.55 14.21 -12.43
N THR A 59 -1.85 14.40 -12.25
CA THR A 59 -2.72 15.35 -12.96
C THR A 59 -2.81 16.72 -12.31
N GLU A 60 -2.46 16.84 -11.03
CA GLU A 60 -2.63 18.08 -10.26
C GLU A 60 -1.44 18.31 -9.33
N THR A 61 -0.97 19.55 -9.27
CA THR A 61 -0.01 19.98 -8.25
C THR A 61 -0.79 20.31 -6.98
N VAL A 62 -0.52 19.56 -5.92
CA VAL A 62 -1.18 19.70 -4.63
C VAL A 62 -0.35 20.61 -3.70
N GLU A 63 0.96 20.69 -3.89
CA GLU A 63 1.86 21.42 -3.00
C GLU A 63 1.63 20.95 -1.56
N ALA A 64 1.75 19.63 -1.36
CA ALA A 64 1.38 19.00 -0.11
C ALA A 64 2.24 19.51 1.06
N ASN A 65 1.61 19.94 2.16
CA ASN A 65 2.25 20.28 3.41
C ASN A 65 1.92 19.24 4.48
N ILE A 66 2.92 18.51 4.97
CA ILE A 66 2.71 17.40 5.91
C ILE A 66 2.29 17.94 7.29
N LEU A 67 1.15 17.49 7.79
CA LEU A 67 0.60 17.89 9.09
C LEU A 67 0.85 16.84 10.17
N ALA A 68 0.61 15.57 9.85
CA ALA A 68 0.76 14.47 10.80
C ALA A 68 1.06 13.13 10.11
N ARG A 69 1.62 12.20 10.88
CA ARG A 69 1.99 10.86 10.43
C ARG A 69 1.66 9.83 11.48
N GLU A 70 1.10 8.71 11.04
CA GLU A 70 0.87 7.58 11.92
C GLU A 70 1.15 6.26 11.20
N ASN A 71 1.83 5.35 11.89
CA ASN A 71 2.19 4.03 11.34
C ASN A 71 1.41 2.94 12.07
N ILE A 72 0.77 2.06 11.31
CA ILE A 72 0.24 0.80 11.83
C ILE A 72 0.77 -0.36 10.98
N GLY A 73 1.54 -1.24 11.63
CA GLY A 73 2.13 -2.40 10.98
C GLY A 73 3.09 -2.01 9.85
N ARG A 74 2.66 -2.20 8.60
CA ARG A 74 3.41 -1.82 7.39
C ARG A 74 2.83 -0.59 6.70
N GLU A 75 1.73 -0.05 7.16
CA GLU A 75 1.09 1.11 6.54
C GLU A 75 1.48 2.39 7.26
N LEU A 76 1.82 3.41 6.49
CA LEU A 76 2.04 4.78 6.94
C LEU A 76 0.90 5.63 6.39
N PHE A 77 0.19 6.29 7.28
CA PHE A 77 -0.81 7.29 6.96
C PHE A 77 -0.17 8.67 7.12
N VAL A 78 -0.39 9.52 6.13
CA VAL A 78 0.17 10.85 6.06
C VAL A 78 -0.99 11.81 5.87
N PHE A 79 -1.23 12.64 6.86
CA PHE A 79 -2.19 13.73 6.80
C PHE A 79 -1.48 14.98 6.33
N PHE A 80 -1.97 15.61 5.28
CA PHE A 80 -1.36 16.78 4.67
C PHE A 80 -2.41 17.83 4.30
N GLN A 81 -2.00 19.09 4.27
CA GLN A 81 -2.80 20.20 3.73
C GLN A 81 -2.36 20.52 2.31
N ARG A 82 -3.27 21.03 1.49
CA ARG A 82 -2.93 21.63 0.20
C ARG A 82 -2.49 23.08 0.42
N ASP A 83 -1.25 23.43 0.07
CA ASP A 83 -0.79 24.81 0.25
C ASP A 83 -1.60 25.79 -0.62
N GLY A 84 -1.88 26.98 -0.08
CA GLY A 84 -2.69 28.01 -0.74
C GLY A 84 -4.19 27.73 -0.87
N TYR A 85 -4.70 26.56 -0.45
CA TYR A 85 -6.13 26.21 -0.50
C TYR A 85 -6.69 25.98 0.92
N VAL A 86 -7.31 27.01 1.48
CA VAL A 86 -7.94 26.94 2.80
C VAL A 86 -8.99 25.82 2.82
N GLY A 87 -8.96 25.01 3.87
CA GLY A 87 -9.90 23.89 4.08
C GLY A 87 -9.59 22.61 3.30
N HIS A 88 -8.65 22.65 2.35
CA HIS A 88 -8.27 21.45 1.59
C HIS A 88 -7.16 20.67 2.27
N TYR A 89 -7.42 19.40 2.50
CA TYR A 89 -6.46 18.47 3.07
C TYR A 89 -6.55 17.12 2.37
N GLY A 90 -5.62 16.23 2.66
CA GLY A 90 -5.68 14.87 2.18
C GLY A 90 -5.02 13.88 3.11
N ILE A 91 -5.29 12.61 2.82
CA ILE A 91 -4.63 11.49 3.44
C ILE A 91 -3.98 10.67 2.34
N ALA A 92 -2.67 10.48 2.44
CA ALA A 92 -1.92 9.52 1.64
C ALA A 92 -1.59 8.30 2.49
N VAL A 93 -1.73 7.11 1.91
CA VAL A 93 -1.40 5.86 2.56
C VAL A 93 -0.32 5.15 1.78
N LEU A 94 0.74 4.77 2.49
CA LEU A 94 1.92 4.13 1.93
C LEU A 94 2.18 2.78 2.58
N GLU A 95 2.66 1.82 1.80
CA GLU A 95 3.11 0.52 2.29
C GLU A 95 4.64 0.48 2.43
N ARG A 96 5.12 0.06 3.60
CA ARG A 96 6.53 -0.23 3.86
C ARG A 96 6.94 -1.54 3.23
N GLY A 97 7.99 -1.47 2.44
CA GLY A 97 8.70 -2.59 1.85
C GLY A 97 9.60 -3.35 2.83
N ILE A 98 10.11 -4.50 2.39
CA ILE A 98 11.04 -5.33 3.17
C ILE A 98 12.40 -4.65 3.41
N PHE A 99 12.77 -3.69 2.56
CA PHE A 99 13.99 -2.89 2.69
C PHE A 99 13.74 -1.50 3.32
N GLY A 100 12.58 -1.31 3.95
CA GLY A 100 12.27 -0.11 4.74
C GLY A 100 11.82 1.13 3.96
N LYS A 101 11.93 1.12 2.62
CA LYS A 101 11.34 2.15 1.75
C LYS A 101 9.85 1.92 1.54
N TYR A 102 9.15 2.94 1.07
CA TYR A 102 7.69 2.93 0.94
C TYR A 102 7.24 3.03 -0.54
N ARG A 103 5.99 2.64 -0.78
CA ARG A 103 5.24 2.88 -2.03
C ARG A 103 3.85 3.41 -1.70
N PHE A 104 3.22 4.18 -2.58
CA PHE A 104 1.83 4.62 -2.37
C PHE A 104 0.83 3.48 -2.62
N LEU A 105 -0.20 3.43 -1.79
CA LEU A 105 -1.39 2.62 -2.00
C LEU A 105 -2.52 3.50 -2.53
N ASN A 106 -2.72 4.65 -1.91
CA ASN A 106 -3.63 5.70 -2.38
C ASN A 106 -3.27 7.06 -1.79
N ALA A 107 -3.88 8.09 -2.36
CA ALA A 107 -3.95 9.42 -1.80
C ALA A 107 -5.26 10.07 -2.24
N GLY A 108 -5.95 10.73 -1.32
CA GLY A 108 -7.19 11.43 -1.60
C GLY A 108 -7.21 12.80 -0.97
N LEU A 109 -7.80 13.77 -1.68
CA LEU A 109 -8.11 15.10 -1.17
C LEU A 109 -9.56 15.16 -0.67
N ASN A 110 -9.78 16.01 0.31
CA ASN A 110 -11.07 16.32 0.91
C ASN A 110 -11.08 17.79 1.37
N ASP A 111 -12.27 18.33 1.56
CA ASP A 111 -12.54 19.72 1.89
C ASP A 111 -13.47 19.86 3.13
N PHE A 112 -13.78 18.74 3.79
CA PHE A 112 -14.67 18.73 4.95
C PHE A 112 -14.03 19.36 6.19
N SER A 113 -14.58 20.48 6.66
CA SER A 113 -13.89 21.33 7.65
C SER A 113 -13.99 20.84 9.10
N LEU A 114 -14.88 19.89 9.41
CA LEU A 114 -14.93 19.22 10.72
C LEU A 114 -14.05 17.96 10.73
N TYR A 115 -14.11 17.17 11.80
CA TYR A 115 -13.36 15.93 11.86
C TYR A 115 -13.88 14.96 10.81
N TRP A 116 -12.96 14.45 10.00
CA TRP A 116 -13.23 13.40 9.04
C TRP A 116 -12.86 12.05 9.63
N CYS A 117 -13.77 11.11 9.50
CA CYS A 117 -13.57 9.74 9.91
C CYS A 117 -14.04 8.83 8.80
N ASN A 118 -13.25 7.80 8.51
CA ASN A 118 -13.69 6.66 7.71
C ASN A 118 -12.96 5.39 8.14
N TYR A 119 -13.51 4.25 7.77
CA TYR A 119 -12.76 3.00 7.83
C TYR A 119 -11.53 3.08 6.92
N ALA A 120 -10.47 2.37 7.29
CA ALA A 120 -9.34 2.06 6.41
C ALA A 120 -9.73 1.03 5.32
N ASP A 121 -10.98 1.09 4.82
CA ASP A 121 -11.50 0.21 3.78
C ASP A 121 -10.74 0.44 2.46
N GLY A 122 -10.38 -0.63 1.77
CA GLY A 122 -9.48 -0.58 0.61
C GLY A 122 -7.98 -0.57 0.94
N GLN A 123 -7.58 -0.47 2.22
CA GLN A 123 -6.21 -0.72 2.68
C GLN A 123 -6.01 -2.17 3.14
N ARG A 124 -4.76 -2.61 3.35
CA ARG A 124 -4.50 -3.97 3.87
C ARG A 124 -4.94 -4.13 5.33
N LEU A 125 -5.08 -3.04 6.08
CA LEU A 125 -5.60 -3.05 7.45
C LEU A 125 -7.09 -3.46 7.52
N GLY A 126 -7.87 -3.16 6.48
CA GLY A 126 -9.28 -3.50 6.39
C GLY A 126 -10.20 -2.68 7.32
N LYS A 127 -11.45 -3.13 7.44
CA LYS A 127 -12.52 -2.41 8.16
C LYS A 127 -12.37 -2.40 9.69
N GLU A 128 -11.40 -3.11 10.24
CA GLU A 128 -11.15 -3.12 11.69
C GLU A 128 -10.52 -1.82 12.21
N TYR A 129 -10.15 -0.88 11.33
CA TYR A 129 -9.51 0.37 11.73
C TYR A 129 -10.29 1.58 11.23
N LEU A 130 -10.41 2.59 12.08
CA LEU A 130 -10.88 3.93 11.73
C LEU A 130 -9.69 4.86 11.60
N VAL A 131 -9.71 5.70 10.57
CA VAL A 131 -8.81 6.83 10.38
C VAL A 131 -9.60 8.08 10.68
N ILE A 132 -9.14 8.86 11.66
CA ILE A 132 -9.79 10.07 12.15
C ILE A 132 -8.78 11.21 12.01
N CYS A 133 -9.17 12.31 11.37
CA CYS A 133 -8.35 13.50 11.28
C CYS A 133 -9.18 14.76 11.47
N GLY A 134 -8.55 15.80 12.01
CA GLY A 134 -9.13 17.13 12.13
C GLY A 134 -8.14 18.19 11.69
N LEU A 135 -8.57 19.11 10.84
CA LEU A 135 -7.75 20.22 10.35
C LEU A 135 -7.78 21.44 11.30
N TYR A 136 -8.92 21.67 11.97
CA TYR A 136 -9.14 22.83 12.82
C TYR A 136 -9.55 22.45 14.24
N ASP A 137 -9.17 23.29 15.19
CA ASP A 137 -9.71 23.24 16.56
C ASP A 137 -11.18 23.69 16.50
N LEU A 138 -12.08 22.86 17.02
CA LEU A 138 -13.52 23.13 17.01
C LEU A 138 -13.91 23.86 18.31
N PRO A 139 -14.59 25.02 18.23
CA PRO A 139 -14.95 25.79 19.41
C PRO A 139 -15.97 25.04 20.27
N ASN A 140 -15.80 25.11 21.59
CA ASN A 140 -16.67 24.49 22.60
C ASN A 140 -16.77 22.95 22.55
N VAL A 141 -16.05 22.28 21.65
CA VAL A 141 -15.98 20.82 21.61
C VAL A 141 -14.94 20.33 22.62
N THR A 142 -15.36 19.48 23.56
CA THR A 142 -14.45 18.85 24.54
C THR A 142 -14.29 17.34 24.33
N SER A 143 -15.24 16.71 23.65
CA SER A 143 -15.17 15.30 23.29
C SER A 143 -15.93 15.01 22.00
N TYR A 144 -15.64 13.86 21.41
CA TYR A 144 -16.32 13.39 20.22
C TYR A 144 -16.53 11.88 20.29
N ALA A 145 -17.56 11.42 19.59
CA ALA A 145 -17.84 10.00 19.40
C ALA A 145 -18.11 9.70 17.94
N VAL A 146 -17.66 8.53 17.50
CA VAL A 146 -17.81 8.03 16.14
C VAL A 146 -18.82 6.89 16.16
N PHE A 147 -19.83 6.98 15.31
CA PHE A 147 -20.87 5.97 15.18
C PHE A 147 -20.84 5.34 13.78
N SER A 148 -21.34 4.12 13.69
CA SER A 148 -21.64 3.48 12.40
C SER A 148 -22.90 4.14 11.85
N TYR A 149 -22.75 5.00 10.85
CA TYR A 149 -23.80 5.94 10.38
C TYR A 149 -24.23 6.92 11.49
N ASP A 150 -25.22 7.78 11.21
CA ASP A 150 -25.77 8.79 12.14
C ASP A 150 -26.73 8.15 13.18
N ASN A 151 -26.46 6.90 13.60
CA ASN A 151 -27.29 6.16 14.55
C ASN A 151 -26.68 6.19 15.95
N THR A 152 -27.14 7.13 16.76
CA THR A 152 -26.71 7.32 18.16
C THR A 152 -27.38 6.36 19.15
N GLU A 153 -28.30 5.50 18.71
CA GLU A 153 -28.92 4.48 19.58
C GLU A 153 -28.00 3.29 19.86
N GLN A 154 -26.91 3.15 19.09
CA GLN A 154 -25.90 2.11 19.26
C GLN A 154 -24.71 2.62 20.07
N GLU A 155 -23.92 1.71 20.67
CA GLU A 155 -22.65 2.12 21.27
C GLU A 155 -21.72 2.72 20.20
N PRO A 156 -20.98 3.79 20.54
CA PRO A 156 -20.05 4.39 19.61
C PRO A 156 -18.93 3.39 19.26
N LEU A 157 -18.53 3.41 17.98
CA LEU A 157 -17.37 2.66 17.49
C LEU A 157 -16.08 3.11 18.18
N PHE A 158 -16.03 4.40 18.52
CA PHE A 158 -14.90 5.04 19.19
C PHE A 158 -15.38 6.33 19.87
N GLN A 159 -14.79 6.68 21.01
CA GLN A 159 -15.03 7.95 21.69
C GLN A 159 -13.74 8.44 22.33
N ASN A 160 -13.52 9.75 22.32
CA ASN A 160 -12.34 10.36 22.92
C ASN A 160 -12.57 11.83 23.28
N SER A 161 -11.67 12.39 24.09
CA SER A 161 -11.57 13.85 24.26
C SER A 161 -11.16 14.50 22.94
N ALA A 162 -11.62 15.73 22.73
CA ALA A 162 -11.26 16.54 21.57
C ALA A 162 -9.75 16.73 21.51
N GLU A 163 -9.19 16.58 20.31
CA GLU A 163 -7.76 16.63 20.07
C GLU A 163 -7.39 17.97 19.47
N LYS A 164 -6.21 18.46 19.83
CA LYS A 164 -5.69 19.69 19.26
C LYS A 164 -5.32 19.47 17.79
N ALA A 165 -5.93 20.24 16.91
CA ALA A 165 -5.68 20.18 15.48
C ALA A 165 -4.36 20.91 15.09
N PRO A 166 -3.73 20.53 13.97
CA PRO A 166 -4.09 19.39 13.13
C PRO A 166 -3.71 18.06 13.77
N PHE A 167 -4.57 17.04 13.62
CA PHE A 167 -4.26 15.69 14.11
C PHE A 167 -4.67 14.60 13.13
N LEU A 168 -4.00 13.45 13.27
CA LEU A 168 -4.31 12.19 12.63
C LEU A 168 -4.30 11.12 13.73
N ARG A 169 -5.32 10.26 13.72
CA ARG A 169 -5.49 9.15 14.64
C ARG A 169 -5.95 7.91 13.88
N ILE A 170 -5.35 6.77 14.20
CA ILE A 170 -5.81 5.49 13.70
C ILE A 170 -6.15 4.58 14.88
N VAL A 171 -7.39 4.11 14.94
CA VAL A 171 -7.90 3.31 16.06
C VAL A 171 -8.47 2.01 15.58
N LYS A 172 -8.17 0.93 16.31
CA LYS A 172 -8.79 -0.37 16.08
C LYS A 172 -10.20 -0.37 16.67
N THR A 173 -11.19 -0.77 15.90
CA THR A 173 -12.58 -0.97 16.34
C THR A 173 -12.79 -2.39 16.83
N ASN A 174 -13.82 -2.61 17.63
CA ASN A 174 -14.14 -3.91 18.20
C ASN A 174 -14.75 -4.91 17.19
N GLY A 175 -14.81 -4.58 15.89
CA GLY A 175 -15.09 -5.50 14.79
C GLY A 175 -16.49 -6.14 14.74
N GLU A 176 -17.31 -6.02 15.79
CA GLU A 176 -18.54 -6.82 15.91
C GLU A 176 -19.77 -6.24 15.18
N ASN A 177 -19.76 -5.00 14.68
CA ASN A 177 -20.95 -4.39 14.05
C ASN A 177 -20.65 -3.42 12.90
N ILE A 178 -19.89 -3.85 11.88
CA ILE A 178 -19.66 -3.01 10.69
C ILE A 178 -20.72 -3.33 9.63
N TYR A 179 -21.92 -2.81 9.83
CA TYR A 179 -23.02 -2.94 8.86
C TYR A 179 -23.06 -1.82 7.82
N SER A 180 -22.37 -0.70 8.07
CA SER A 180 -22.37 0.48 7.20
C SER A 180 -20.95 0.84 6.75
N PRO A 181 -20.74 1.20 5.46
CA PRO A 181 -19.47 1.75 5.00
C PRO A 181 -19.26 3.21 5.45
N PHE A 182 -20.28 3.85 6.02
CA PHE A 182 -20.24 5.25 6.43
C PHE A 182 -20.14 5.40 7.94
N THR A 183 -19.35 6.38 8.38
CA THR A 183 -19.24 6.78 9.79
C THR A 183 -19.71 8.20 9.99
N ALA A 184 -20.27 8.49 11.16
CA ALA A 184 -20.64 9.84 11.58
C ALA A 184 -19.87 10.23 12.83
N VAL A 185 -19.42 11.48 12.90
CA VAL A 185 -18.79 12.05 14.10
C VAL A 185 -19.81 12.97 14.78
N HIS A 186 -20.00 12.77 16.08
CA HIS A 186 -20.83 13.60 16.95
C HIS A 186 -19.92 14.29 17.97
N TYR A 187 -20.25 15.52 18.30
CA TYR A 187 -19.40 16.43 19.08
C TYR A 187 -20.13 16.84 20.35
N TYR A 188 -19.42 16.89 21.47
CA TYR A 188 -20.01 17.18 22.77
C TYR A 188 -19.24 18.28 23.49
N ASP A 189 -19.98 19.13 24.19
CA ASP A 189 -19.44 20.16 25.07
C ASP A 189 -18.93 19.59 26.41
N ASP A 190 -18.49 20.46 27.33
CA ASP A 190 -17.99 20.08 28.65
C ASP A 190 -19.07 19.53 29.60
N LEU A 191 -20.35 19.80 29.30
CA LEU A 191 -21.51 19.28 30.01
C LEU A 191 -22.01 17.95 29.43
N GLY A 192 -21.44 17.51 28.31
CA GLY A 192 -21.83 16.30 27.58
C GLY A 192 -23.06 16.49 26.68
N ALA A 193 -23.47 17.72 26.41
CA ALA A 193 -24.53 18.01 25.45
C ALA A 193 -23.98 17.97 24.02
N GLU A 194 -24.76 17.40 23.11
CA GLU A 194 -24.39 17.31 21.70
C GLU A 194 -24.49 18.69 21.04
N LEU A 195 -23.45 19.06 20.30
CA LEU A 195 -23.35 20.33 19.58
C LEU A 195 -23.92 20.21 18.16
N ASP A 196 -24.57 21.28 17.69
CA ASP A 196 -25.11 21.33 16.33
C ASP A 196 -23.99 21.37 15.29
N LYS A 197 -24.03 20.45 14.32
CA LYS A 197 -23.00 20.36 13.27
C LYS A 197 -23.01 21.59 12.37
N GLY A 198 -24.17 22.19 12.09
CA GLY A 198 -24.29 23.40 11.26
C GLY A 198 -23.62 24.60 11.91
N GLU A 199 -23.89 24.84 13.19
CA GLU A 199 -23.22 25.91 13.96
C GLU A 199 -21.70 25.71 14.04
N LEU A 200 -21.24 24.46 14.18
CA LEU A 200 -19.81 24.14 14.13
C LEU A 200 -19.20 24.41 12.74
N LEU A 201 -19.89 24.05 11.65
CA LEU A 201 -19.44 24.34 10.29
C LEU A 201 -19.30 25.85 10.05
N ASP A 202 -20.23 26.65 10.55
CA ASP A 202 -20.19 28.12 10.44
C ASP A 202 -19.05 28.75 11.25
N SER A 203 -18.51 28.02 12.22
CA SER A 203 -17.44 28.48 13.11
C SER A 203 -16.02 28.20 12.58
N VAL A 204 -15.88 27.39 11.54
CA VAL A 204 -14.59 27.00 10.95
C VAL A 204 -14.42 27.61 9.55
N PRO A 205 -13.18 27.76 9.05
CA PRO A 205 -12.95 28.27 7.70
C PRO A 205 -13.63 27.40 6.64
N VAL A 206 -14.49 28.02 5.82
CA VAL A 206 -15.11 27.38 4.66
C VAL A 206 -14.04 27.06 3.63
N ALA A 207 -14.03 25.82 3.14
CA ALA A 207 -13.10 25.42 2.11
C ALA A 207 -13.31 26.23 0.81
N VAL A 208 -12.21 26.68 0.20
CA VAL A 208 -12.26 27.36 -1.10
C VAL A 208 -12.71 26.35 -2.17
N GLU A 209 -13.43 26.79 -3.21
CA GLU A 209 -13.80 25.89 -4.31
C GLU A 209 -12.55 25.26 -4.93
N GLY A 210 -12.52 23.93 -4.98
CA GLY A 210 -11.38 23.17 -5.42
C GLY A 210 -11.78 21.75 -5.77
N LYS A 211 -10.90 21.06 -6.50
CA LYS A 211 -11.11 19.65 -6.80
C LYS A 211 -10.62 18.80 -5.64
N THR A 212 -11.35 17.72 -5.38
CA THR A 212 -11.03 16.69 -4.39
C THR A 212 -10.69 15.36 -5.09
N PRO A 213 -9.64 15.32 -5.94
CA PRO A 213 -9.27 14.09 -6.62
C PRO A 213 -8.83 13.01 -5.62
N SER A 214 -9.01 11.76 -6.04
CA SER A 214 -8.46 10.60 -5.36
C SER A 214 -7.72 9.75 -6.37
N VAL A 215 -6.48 9.40 -6.05
CA VAL A 215 -5.63 8.52 -6.84
C VAL A 215 -5.39 7.26 -6.02
N GLY A 216 -5.74 6.12 -6.60
CA GLY A 216 -5.49 4.81 -6.01
C GLY A 216 -4.57 3.98 -6.90
N SER A 217 -3.68 3.20 -6.30
CA SER A 217 -2.92 2.20 -7.02
C SER A 217 -3.80 0.97 -7.26
N ALA A 218 -4.31 0.83 -8.49
CA ALA A 218 -4.93 -0.42 -8.95
C ALA A 218 -3.93 -1.61 -8.95
N GLU A 219 -2.65 -1.33 -8.68
CA GLU A 219 -1.52 -2.24 -8.79
C GLU A 219 -1.15 -2.94 -7.47
N LEU A 220 -1.99 -2.86 -6.44
CA LEU A 220 -1.69 -3.40 -5.11
C LEU A 220 -1.20 -4.86 -5.16
N GLY A 221 -1.75 -5.65 -6.09
CA GLY A 221 -1.32 -7.03 -6.40
C GLY A 221 -0.45 -7.20 -7.66
N LEU A 222 -0.44 -6.23 -8.57
CA LEU A 222 0.27 -6.32 -9.86
C LEU A 222 1.78 -6.36 -9.67
N VAL A 223 2.33 -5.61 -8.72
CA VAL A 223 3.77 -5.64 -8.40
C VAL A 223 4.22 -7.02 -7.98
N TYR A 224 3.51 -7.64 -7.04
CA TYR A 224 3.84 -8.99 -6.56
C TYR A 224 3.60 -10.04 -7.64
N PHE A 225 2.60 -9.85 -8.49
CA PHE A 225 2.37 -10.68 -9.67
C PHE A 225 3.54 -10.61 -10.66
N ILE A 226 4.01 -9.41 -11.02
CA ILE A 226 5.16 -9.22 -11.92
C ILE A 226 6.42 -9.81 -11.32
N LEU A 227 6.69 -9.60 -10.03
CA LEU A 227 7.81 -10.25 -9.34
C LEU A 227 7.71 -11.78 -9.42
N GLY A 228 6.51 -12.34 -9.29
CA GLY A 228 6.24 -13.77 -9.48
C GLY A 228 6.52 -14.24 -10.91
N VAL A 229 6.09 -13.48 -11.92
CA VAL A 229 6.37 -13.77 -13.34
C VAL A 229 7.87 -13.73 -13.64
N ILE A 230 8.59 -12.71 -13.16
CA ILE A 230 10.05 -12.60 -13.32
C ILE A 230 10.73 -13.83 -12.69
N PHE A 231 10.30 -14.22 -11.49
CA PHE A 231 10.82 -15.41 -10.81
C PHE A 231 10.58 -16.70 -11.60
N LEU A 232 9.36 -16.90 -12.10
CA LEU A 232 9.01 -18.09 -12.89
C LEU A 232 9.78 -18.17 -14.20
N LEU A 233 9.90 -17.05 -14.92
CA LEU A 233 10.70 -16.97 -16.15
C LEU A 233 12.17 -17.27 -15.86
N GLY A 234 12.72 -16.72 -14.78
CA GLY A 234 14.07 -17.02 -14.32
C GLY A 234 14.27 -18.50 -14.04
N LEU A 235 13.33 -19.14 -13.35
CA LEU A 235 13.36 -20.58 -13.08
C LEU A 235 13.31 -21.41 -14.38
N CYS A 236 12.50 -21.00 -15.35
CA CYS A 236 12.47 -21.62 -16.67
C CYS A 236 13.81 -21.51 -17.39
N PHE A 237 14.47 -20.34 -17.37
CA PHE A 237 15.80 -20.17 -17.96
C PHE A 237 16.88 -20.99 -17.26
N VAL A 238 16.88 -21.02 -15.93
CA VAL A 238 17.80 -21.87 -15.14
C VAL A 238 17.62 -23.33 -15.53
N ARG A 239 16.37 -23.82 -15.56
CA ARG A 239 16.05 -25.19 -15.96
C ARG A 239 16.49 -25.47 -17.40
N TYR A 240 16.24 -24.54 -18.31
CA TYR A 240 16.61 -24.65 -19.72
C TYR A 240 18.12 -24.83 -19.89
N PHE A 241 18.95 -23.98 -19.28
CA PHE A 241 20.40 -24.10 -19.37
C PHE A 241 20.96 -25.35 -18.69
N LEU A 242 20.30 -25.85 -17.65
CA LEU A 242 20.68 -27.11 -17.02
C LEU A 242 20.34 -28.33 -17.90
N LEU A 243 19.25 -28.29 -18.66
CA LEU A 243 18.81 -29.39 -19.54
C LEU A 243 19.37 -29.31 -20.97
N TRP A 244 19.88 -28.14 -21.39
CA TRP A 244 20.43 -27.92 -22.72
C TRP A 244 21.58 -28.88 -23.02
N GLY A 245 21.41 -29.79 -23.99
CA GLY A 245 22.46 -30.74 -24.41
C GLY A 245 22.24 -32.19 -23.97
N GLU A 246 21.08 -32.54 -23.42
CA GLU A 246 20.59 -33.93 -23.43
C GLU A 246 19.98 -34.29 -24.79
N GLU A 247 20.74 -34.14 -25.88
CA GLU A 247 20.40 -34.88 -27.08
C GLU A 247 20.84 -36.33 -26.84
N LYS A 248 19.87 -37.23 -26.66
CA LYS A 248 20.13 -38.66 -26.85
C LYS A 248 20.51 -38.81 -28.32
N GLU A 249 21.80 -39.02 -28.60
CA GLU A 249 22.19 -39.55 -29.90
C GLU A 249 21.32 -40.79 -30.18
N PRO A 250 20.60 -40.85 -31.32
CA PRO A 250 19.89 -42.06 -31.70
C PRO A 250 20.91 -43.19 -31.77
N SER A 251 20.70 -44.23 -30.96
CA SER A 251 21.58 -45.40 -30.88
C SER A 251 21.79 -45.98 -32.27
N SER A 252 22.98 -45.74 -32.82
CA SER A 252 23.39 -46.24 -34.12
C SER A 252 23.84 -47.70 -34.02
N VAL A 253 22.92 -48.67 -33.96
CA VAL A 253 23.16 -50.11 -34.22
C VAL A 253 21.78 -50.72 -34.55
N GLU A 254 21.49 -51.39 -35.67
CA GLU A 254 22.21 -52.47 -36.35
C GLU A 254 22.22 -52.30 -37.88
N VAL A 255 23.41 -52.18 -38.47
CA VAL A 255 23.63 -52.59 -39.85
C VAL A 255 23.91 -54.09 -39.80
N GLU A 256 22.89 -54.88 -40.15
CA GLU A 256 22.96 -56.33 -40.25
C GLU A 256 23.97 -56.70 -41.36
N LYS A 257 25.20 -57.04 -40.95
CA LYS A 257 26.20 -57.64 -41.81
C LYS A 257 25.94 -59.15 -41.92
N GLY A 258 25.38 -59.54 -43.06
CA GLY A 258 25.87 -60.71 -43.82
C GLY A 258 25.10 -62.02 -43.67
N LYS A 259 24.62 -62.54 -44.79
CA LYS A 259 25.29 -63.65 -45.51
C LYS A 259 24.61 -63.91 -46.85
N LYS A 260 25.40 -63.84 -47.92
CA LYS A 260 25.20 -64.68 -49.10
C LYS A 260 25.35 -66.14 -48.66
N GLN A 261 24.41 -66.98 -49.05
CA GLN A 261 24.65 -68.39 -49.34
C GLN A 261 23.89 -68.74 -50.62
N ASP A 262 24.55 -69.58 -51.40
CA ASP A 262 24.33 -69.91 -52.80
C ASP A 262 22.96 -70.55 -53.12
#